data_AF-A0A383AGF0-F1
#
_entry.id   AF-A0A383AGF0-F1
#
_cell.length_a   1.000
_cell.length_b   1.000
_cell.length_c   1.000
_cell.angle_alpha   90.00
_cell.angle_beta   90.00
_cell.angle_gamma   90.00
#
_symmetry.space_group_name_H-M   'P 1'
#
loop_
_entity.id
_entity.type
_entity.pdbx_description
1 polymer ?
#
loop_
_entity_poly.entity_id
_entity_poly.type
_entity_poly.pdbx_seq_one_letter_code
_entity_poly.pdbx_strand_id
1 'polypeptide(L)'
;MKVQMLIRFLLIIFCLSMMIASAKAGINEGVEYYQKRQEGSKGRLASVENINKAIENFSSALLTPESEKDATLYLLKSYYYKAEFAVQ
;
A
#
# COMPACT_ATOMS: atom_id res chain seq x y z
N MET A 1 31.23 -8.08 -28.99
CA MET A 1 31.32 -7.53 -27.62
C MET A 1 30.27 -6.48 -27.27
N LYS A 2 29.80 -5.62 -28.20
CA LYS A 2 28.83 -4.54 -27.86
C LYS A 2 27.41 -5.02 -27.55
N VAL A 3 26.86 -5.95 -28.33
CA VAL A 3 25.46 -6.41 -28.19
C VAL A 3 25.26 -7.28 -26.94
N GLN A 4 26.16 -8.23 -26.67
CA GLN A 4 26.08 -9.09 -25.48
C GLN A 4 26.19 -8.29 -24.18
N MET A 5 27.02 -7.25 -24.14
CA MET A 5 27.13 -6.35 -22.99
C MET A 5 25.88 -5.48 -22.83
N LEU A 6 25.28 -5.02 -23.94
CA LEU A 6 24.01 -4.28 -23.94
C LEU A 6 22.87 -5.15 -23.38
N ILE A 7 22.76 -6.41 -23.81
CA ILE A 7 21.74 -7.35 -23.30
C ILE A 7 21.91 -7.57 -21.80
N ARG A 8 23.14 -7.81 -21.33
CA ARG A 8 23.43 -7.96 -19.90
C ARG A 8 23.05 -6.71 -19.11
N PHE A 9 23.33 -5.52 -19.63
CA PHE A 9 22.97 -4.26 -19.00
C PHE A 9 21.45 -4.07 -18.90
N LEU A 10 20.71 -4.36 -19.98
CA LEU A 10 19.25 -4.29 -19.99
C LEU A 10 18.61 -5.28 -19.00
N LEU A 11 19.15 -6.50 -18.90
CA LEU A 11 18.69 -7.49 -17.93
C LEU A 11 18.89 -7.02 -16.49
N ILE A 12 20.02 -6.38 -16.17
CA ILE A 12 20.27 -5.83 -14.83
C ILE A 12 19.25 -4.73 -14.51
N ILE A 13 18.99 -3.81 -15.44
CA ILE A 13 17.98 -2.75 -15.26
C ILE A 13 16.60 -3.36 -15.04
N PHE A 14 16.23 -4.35 -15.83
CA PHE A 14 14.96 -5.05 -15.69
C PHE A 14 14.83 -5.70 -14.30
N CYS A 15 15.85 -6.44 -13.84
CA CYS A 15 15.86 -7.03 -12.51
C CYS A 15 15.74 -5.99 -11.38
N LEU A 16 16.46 -4.86 -11.49
CA LEU A 16 16.38 -3.76 -10.52
C LEU A 16 14.97 -3.13 -10.48
N SER A 17 14.33 -2.96 -11.63
CA SER A 17 12.97 -2.41 -11.70
C SER A 17 11.92 -3.30 -11.03
N MET A 18 12.07 -4.63 -11.12
CA MET A 18 11.15 -5.58 -10.46
C MET A 18 11.26 -5.53 -8.94
N MET A 19 12.46 -5.33 -8.38
CA MET A 19 12.64 -5.17 -6.92
C MET A 19 11.97 -3.90 -6.39
N ILE A 20 11.97 -2.81 -7.16
CA ILE A 20 11.28 -1.57 -6.79
C ILE A 20 9.76 -1.75 -6.84
N ALA A 21 9.26 -2.48 -7.85
CA ALA A 21 7.83 -2.75 -7.99
C ALA A 21 7.29 -3.64 -6.85
N SER A 22 8.04 -4.68 -6.45
CA SER A 22 7.64 -5.55 -5.34
C SER A 22 7.62 -4.82 -4.00
N ALA A 23 8.60 -3.94 -3.74
CA ALA A 23 8.63 -3.13 -2.51
C ALA A 23 7.42 -2.20 -2.38
N LYS A 24 6.85 -1.73 -3.49
CA LYS A 24 5.66 -0.84 -3.50
C LYS A 24 4.32 -1.57 -3.53
N ALA A 25 4.31 -2.89 -3.77
CA ALA A 25 3.07 -3.66 -3.92
C ALA A 25 2.19 -3.61 -2.64
N GLY A 26 2.80 -3.78 -1.46
CA GLY A 26 2.07 -3.76 -0.18
C GLY A 26 1.43 -2.40 0.15
N ILE A 27 2.08 -1.30 -0.24
CA ILE A 27 1.48 0.05 -0.10
C ILE A 27 0.26 0.21 -1.01
N ASN A 28 0.38 -0.22 -2.27
CA ASN A 28 -0.70 -0.04 -3.24
C ASN A 28 -1.95 -0.81 -2.84
N GLU A 29 -1.79 -2.03 -2.31
CA GLU A 29 -2.91 -2.82 -1.80
C GLU A 29 -3.61 -2.12 -0.61
N GLY A 30 -2.84 -1.59 0.35
CA GLY A 30 -3.40 -0.78 1.43
C GLY A 30 -4.16 0.46 0.93
N VAL A 31 -3.63 1.14 -0.10
CA VAL A 31 -4.29 2.29 -0.73
C VAL A 31 -5.60 1.90 -1.39
N GLU A 32 -5.65 0.75 -2.06
CA GLU A 32 -6.87 0.24 -2.68
C GLU A 32 -7.95 -0.02 -1.63
N TYR A 33 -7.62 -0.72 -0.54
CA TYR A 33 -8.56 -0.94 0.57
C TYR A 33 -9.02 0.39 1.19
N TYR A 34 -8.12 1.35 1.38
CA TYR A 34 -8.47 2.67 1.88
C TYR A 34 -9.42 3.43 0.94
N GLN A 35 -9.23 3.35 -0.38
CA GLN A 35 -10.15 3.95 -1.34
C GLN A 35 -11.54 3.33 -1.25
N LYS A 36 -11.61 2.01 -1.03
CA LYS A 36 -12.83 1.23 -0.85
C LYS A 36 -13.41 1.27 0.57
N ARG A 37 -12.88 2.09 1.49
CA ARG A 37 -13.28 2.13 2.92
C ARG A 37 -14.77 2.41 3.19
N GLN A 38 -15.50 2.93 2.20
CA GLN A 38 -16.95 3.20 2.31
C GLN A 38 -17.81 2.04 1.81
N GLU A 39 -17.25 1.05 1.11
CA GLU A 39 -18.02 -0.09 0.61
C GLU A 39 -18.65 -0.89 1.77
N GLY A 40 -19.90 -1.32 1.58
CA GLY A 40 -20.65 -2.05 2.60
C GLY A 40 -21.19 -1.20 3.76
N SER A 41 -21.04 0.13 3.71
CA SER A 41 -21.58 1.04 4.74
C SER A 41 -23.11 1.06 4.75
N LYS A 42 -23.71 1.17 5.94
CA LYS A 42 -25.16 1.34 6.13
C LYS A 42 -25.46 2.75 6.64
N GLY A 43 -25.81 3.64 5.72
CA GLY A 43 -26.02 5.05 6.04
C GLY A 43 -24.73 5.70 6.54
N ARG A 44 -24.73 6.20 7.78
CA ARG A 44 -23.55 6.83 8.40
C ARG A 44 -22.59 5.83 9.06
N LEU A 45 -22.99 4.56 9.20
CA LEU A 45 -22.15 3.52 9.79
C LEU A 45 -21.28 2.87 8.71
N ALA A 46 -19.97 3.06 8.81
CA ALA A 46 -19.02 2.43 7.91
C ALA A 46 -18.79 0.96 8.24
N SER A 47 -18.59 0.14 7.19
CA SER A 47 -18.04 -1.20 7.37
C SER A 47 -16.59 -1.12 7.86
N VAL A 48 -16.23 -1.99 8.81
CA VAL A 48 -14.85 -2.08 9.32
C VAL A 48 -13.93 -2.90 8.40
N GLU A 49 -14.47 -3.62 7.42
CA GLU A 49 -13.72 -4.62 6.64
C GLU A 49 -12.54 -3.99 5.88
N ASN A 50 -12.84 -3.10 4.94
CA ASN A 50 -11.81 -2.49 4.09
C ASN A 50 -10.88 -1.58 4.91
N ILE A 51 -11.38 -0.87 5.92
CA ILE A 51 -10.52 -0.02 6.75
C ILE A 51 -9.58 -0.85 7.63
N ASN A 52 -9.98 -2.02 8.12
CA ASN A 52 -9.09 -2.92 8.87
C ASN A 52 -8.00 -3.51 7.96
N LYS A 53 -8.37 -3.97 6.76
CA LYS A 53 -7.39 -4.47 5.76
C LYS A 53 -6.38 -3.40 5.36
N ALA A 54 -6.83 -2.15 5.22
CA ALA A 54 -5.94 -1.01 4.98
C ALA A 54 -4.96 -0.80 6.15
N ILE A 55 -5.45 -0.80 7.40
CA ILE A 55 -4.64 -0.66 8.61
C ILE A 55 -3.59 -1.77 8.72
N GLU A 56 -3.96 -3.03 8.46
CA GLU A 56 -3.04 -4.18 8.50
C GLU A 56 -1.91 -4.04 7.46
N ASN A 57 -2.26 -3.65 6.23
CA ASN A 57 -1.29 -3.42 5.16
C ASN A 57 -0.33 -2.27 5.51
N PHE A 58 -0.86 -1.12 5.94
CA PHE A 58 -0.02 0.03 6.28
C PHE A 58 0.85 -0.23 7.52
N SER A 59 0.34 -0.96 8.52
CA SER A 59 1.13 -1.36 9.69
C SER A 59 2.31 -2.25 9.30
N SER A 60 2.12 -3.16 8.35
CA SER A 60 3.20 -3.98 7.81
C SER A 60 4.20 -3.15 6.99
N ALA A 61 3.71 -2.19 6.21
CA ALA A 61 4.53 -1.31 5.38
C ALA A 61 5.35 -0.28 6.18
N LEU A 62 5.07 -0.07 7.47
CA LEU A 62 5.92 0.76 8.36
C LEU A 62 7.31 0.17 8.57
N LEU A 63 7.46 -1.16 8.44
CA LEU A 63 8.72 -1.85 8.69
C LEU A 63 9.74 -1.66 7.55
N THR A 64 9.32 -1.05 6.45
CA THR A 64 10.13 -0.83 5.24
C THR A 64 10.41 0.67 5.08
N PRO A 65 11.68 1.11 5.16
CA PRO A 65 12.03 2.54 5.11
C PRO A 65 11.52 3.27 3.87
N GLU A 66 11.46 2.58 2.72
CA GLU A 66 11.00 3.15 1.45
C GLU A 66 9.51 3.51 1.46
N SER A 67 8.71 2.81 2.27
CA SER A 67 7.27 3.03 2.39
C SER A 67 6.85 3.71 3.69
N GLU A 68 7.74 3.83 4.68
CA GLU A 68 7.44 4.31 6.04
C GLU A 68 6.64 5.62 6.04
N LYS A 69 7.06 6.60 5.25
CA LYS A 69 6.40 7.92 5.17
C LYS A 69 4.96 7.82 4.66
N ASP A 70 4.75 7.09 3.56
CA ASP A 70 3.44 6.93 2.94
C ASP A 70 2.53 6.04 3.81
N ALA A 71 3.09 4.96 4.36
CA ALA A 71 2.43 4.07 5.31
C ALA A 71 1.94 4.85 6.54
N THR A 72 2.80 5.69 7.13
CA THR A 72 2.45 6.52 8.29
C THR A 72 1.29 7.45 7.98
N LEU A 73 1.35 8.16 6.83
CA LEU A 73 0.30 9.08 6.42
C LEU A 73 -1.05 8.37 6.23
N TYR A 74 -1.04 7.23 5.53
CA TYR A 74 -2.26 6.49 5.27
C TYR A 74 -2.80 5.74 6.50
N LEU A 75 -1.92 5.31 7.41
CA LEU A 75 -2.32 4.72 8.68
C LEU A 75 -3.04 5.75 9.56
N LEU A 76 -2.53 7.00 9.62
CA LEU A 76 -3.20 8.09 10.31
C LEU A 76 -4.59 8.38 9.72
N LYS A 77 -4.70 8.48 8.40
CA LYS A 77 -5.98 8.65 7.71
C LYS A 77 -6.94 7.50 8.01
N SER A 78 -6.43 6.28 8.04
CA SER A 78 -7.24 5.09 8.29
C SER A 78 -7.79 5.07 9.72
N TYR A 79 -6.96 5.37 10.72
CA TYR A 79 -7.40 5.47 12.10
C TYR A 79 -8.39 6.60 12.33
N TYR A 80 -8.17 7.77 11.73
CA TYR A 80 -9.12 8.89 11.79
C TYR A 80 -10.49 8.48 11.24
N TYR A 81 -10.53 7.89 10.04
CA TYR A 81 -11.78 7.41 9.44
C TYR A 81 -12.47 6.34 10.30
N LYS A 82 -11.71 5.38 10.82
CA LYS A 82 -12.26 4.31 11.69
C LYS A 82 -12.89 4.89 12.96
N ALA A 83 -12.22 5.85 13.59
CA ALA A 83 -12.70 6.52 14.80
C ALA A 83 -13.92 7.43 14.55
N GLU A 84 -14.07 8.00 13.36
CA GLU A 84 -15.22 8.86 13.05
C GLU A 84 -16.45 8.06 12.58
N PHE A 85 -16.26 7.04 11.75
CA PHE A 85 -17.36 6.40 11.02
C PHE A 85 -17.59 4.92 11.36
N ALA A 86 -16.63 4.26 12.01
CA ALA A 86 -16.66 2.82 12.26
C ALA A 86 -16.55 2.46 13.75
N VAL A 87 -16.89 3.40 14.64
CA VAL A 87 -17.13 3.13 16.07
C VAL A 87 -18.49 2.45 16.17
N GLN A 88 -18.47 1.14 16.32
CA GLN A 88 -19.65 0.32 16.61
C GLN A 88 -19.70 0.02 18.11
#